data_AF-A0A2E0UPG2-F1
#
_entry.id   AF-A0A2E0UPG2-F1
#
_cell.length_a   1.000
_cell.length_b   1.000
_cell.length_c   1.000
_cell.angle_alpha   90.00
_cell.angle_beta   90.00
_cell.angle_gamma   90.00
#
_symmetry.space_group_name_H-M   'P 1'
#
loop_
_entity.id
_entity.type
_entity.pdbx_description
1 polymer ?
#
loop_
_entity_poly.entity_id
_entity_poly.type
_entity_poly.pdbx_seq_one_letter_code
_entity_poly.pdbx_strand_id
1 'polypeptide(L)'
;MGVGMKLTSLKHLVIIPFVLLIGCSGTTKKEIPPKIYSVNTLMMEFYPEAQDWSEQAYLESVSYILNVDSTTNSYMSFLTPTLPNGNLLLKINDDGSFEATPMGVEKSFSPTPPLINFIEIDSNEALKIFYDNELVQKGLRKYPPYSLNFEFLSSSCTLPIWGLSLYFPGIPGSLHFYLNPITMEVMENQDFYESSDYTLICEN
;
A
#
# COMPACT_ATOMS: atom_id res chain seq x y z
N MET A 1 -28.33 -85.31 14.86
CA MET A 1 -26.93 -85.01 14.47
C MET A 1 -26.96 -84.06 13.29
N GLY A 2 -26.21 -82.95 13.35
CA GLY A 2 -25.81 -82.16 12.18
C GLY A 2 -26.72 -80.99 11.79
N VAL A 3 -26.62 -79.87 12.51
CA VAL A 3 -26.94 -78.53 11.97
C VAL A 3 -25.86 -78.17 10.96
N GLY A 4 -26.25 -77.83 9.73
CA GLY A 4 -25.33 -77.41 8.66
C GLY A 4 -25.71 -76.05 8.10
N MET A 5 -25.33 -74.98 8.81
CA MET A 5 -25.30 -73.63 8.27
C MET A 5 -24.24 -73.56 7.17
N LYS A 6 -24.62 -73.14 5.96
CA LYS A 6 -23.67 -72.75 4.91
C LYS A 6 -23.78 -71.24 4.71
N LEU A 7 -22.85 -70.51 5.31
CA LEU A 7 -22.55 -69.13 4.94
C LEU A 7 -22.06 -69.13 3.49
N THR A 8 -22.72 -68.38 2.61
CA THR A 8 -22.07 -67.88 1.40
C THR A 8 -21.95 -66.37 1.54
N SER A 9 -20.69 -65.99 1.70
CA SER A 9 -20.20 -64.64 1.94
C SER A 9 -20.36 -63.76 0.70
N LEU A 10 -20.83 -62.55 0.96
CA LEU A 10 -20.67 -61.28 0.25
C LEU A 10 -19.64 -61.29 -0.91
N LYS A 11 -20.14 -61.04 -2.13
CA LYS A 11 -19.44 -60.23 -3.13
C LYS A 11 -20.33 -59.05 -3.51
N HIS A 12 -20.55 -58.14 -2.56
CA HIS A 12 -20.98 -56.80 -2.92
C HIS A 12 -19.74 -56.07 -3.41
N LEU A 13 -19.63 -56.01 -4.74
CA LEU A 13 -18.73 -55.12 -5.44
C LEU A 13 -19.10 -53.70 -4.97
N VAL A 14 -18.32 -53.15 -4.04
CA VAL A 14 -18.42 -51.74 -3.66
C VAL A 14 -17.97 -50.95 -4.88
N ILE A 15 -18.93 -50.48 -5.66
CA ILE A 15 -18.73 -49.38 -6.58
C ILE A 15 -18.48 -48.17 -5.67
N ILE A 16 -17.21 -47.83 -5.46
CA ILE A 16 -16.86 -46.54 -4.88
C ILE A 16 -17.35 -45.51 -5.90
N PRO A 17 -18.35 -44.67 -5.60
CA PRO A 17 -18.57 -43.50 -6.44
C PRO A 17 -17.28 -42.69 -6.31
N PHE A 18 -16.53 -42.62 -7.41
CA PHE A 18 -15.49 -41.63 -7.59
C PHE A 18 -16.22 -40.30 -7.50
N VAL A 19 -16.30 -39.75 -6.29
CA VAL A 19 -16.67 -38.37 -6.06
C VAL A 19 -15.58 -37.60 -6.78
N LEU A 20 -15.88 -37.23 -8.03
CA LEU A 20 -15.27 -36.12 -8.70
C LEU A 20 -15.51 -34.92 -7.79
N LEU A 21 -14.61 -34.75 -6.82
CA LEU A 21 -14.25 -33.45 -6.29
C LEU A 21 -13.66 -32.70 -7.48
N ILE A 22 -14.53 -32.25 -8.37
CA ILE A 22 -14.31 -31.02 -9.09
C ILE A 22 -14.22 -30.01 -7.96
N GLY A 23 -13.00 -29.84 -7.45
CA GLY A 23 -12.66 -28.66 -6.71
C GLY A 23 -13.13 -27.54 -7.61
N CYS A 24 -14.15 -26.81 -7.17
CA CYS A 24 -14.19 -25.40 -7.47
C CYS A 24 -12.85 -24.86 -6.96
N SER A 25 -11.79 -24.98 -7.78
CA SER A 25 -10.67 -24.09 -7.74
C SER A 25 -11.26 -22.75 -8.16
N GLY A 26 -11.97 -22.12 -7.23
CA GLY A 26 -12.14 -20.69 -7.24
C GLY A 26 -10.73 -20.17 -7.10
N THR A 27 -10.01 -20.09 -8.22
CA THR A 27 -8.85 -19.25 -8.35
C THR A 27 -9.39 -17.87 -8.07
N THR A 28 -9.32 -17.46 -6.81
CA THR A 28 -9.72 -16.15 -6.36
C THR A 28 -8.94 -15.18 -7.24
N LYS A 29 -9.64 -14.41 -8.08
CA LYS A 29 -9.00 -13.56 -9.08
C LYS A 29 -8.04 -12.60 -8.37
N LYS A 30 -6.77 -12.58 -8.79
CA LYS A 30 -5.78 -11.64 -8.26
C LYS A 30 -6.20 -10.22 -8.67
N GLU A 31 -6.21 -9.30 -7.73
CA GLU A 31 -6.44 -7.88 -8.03
C GLU A 31 -5.28 -7.36 -8.86
N ILE A 32 -5.59 -6.51 -9.84
CA ILE A 32 -4.61 -5.92 -10.75
C ILE A 32 -4.30 -4.53 -10.24
N PRO A 33 -3.01 -4.13 -10.13
CA PRO A 33 -2.66 -2.79 -9.67
C PRO A 33 -3.28 -1.74 -10.61
N PRO A 34 -3.96 -0.71 -10.07
CA PRO A 34 -4.44 0.40 -10.88
C PRO A 34 -3.24 1.14 -11.48
N LYS A 35 -3.49 1.85 -12.58
CA LYS A 35 -2.48 2.74 -13.15
C LYS A 35 -2.37 3.99 -12.27
N ILE A 36 -1.16 4.32 -11.85
CA ILE A 36 -0.83 5.60 -11.20
C ILE A 36 0.29 6.29 -11.97
N TYR A 37 0.51 7.56 -11.67
CA TYR A 37 1.65 8.29 -12.22
C TYR A 37 2.91 8.01 -11.39
N SER A 38 4.05 8.01 -12.08
CA SER A 38 5.37 7.85 -11.45
C SER A 38 5.70 9.10 -10.64
N VAL A 39 6.08 8.97 -9.36
CA VAL A 39 6.50 10.14 -8.57
C VAL A 39 7.72 10.79 -9.21
N ASN A 40 8.66 10.01 -9.73
CA ASN A 40 9.81 10.55 -10.46
C ASN A 40 9.38 11.37 -11.69
N THR A 41 8.42 10.88 -12.49
CA THR A 41 7.87 11.67 -13.60
C THR A 41 7.20 12.94 -13.11
N LEU A 42 6.34 12.83 -12.10
CA LEU A 42 5.62 13.95 -11.53
C LEU A 42 6.57 15.02 -10.96
N MET A 43 7.68 14.62 -10.35
CA MET A 43 8.74 15.50 -9.85
C MET A 43 9.57 16.17 -10.95
N MET A 44 9.74 15.51 -12.11
CA MET A 44 10.37 16.15 -13.28
C MET A 44 9.45 17.19 -13.92
N GLU A 45 8.14 16.95 -13.91
CA GLU A 45 7.13 17.86 -14.45
C GLU A 45 6.86 19.03 -13.49
N PHE A 46 6.93 18.77 -12.18
CA PHE A 46 6.75 19.75 -11.14
C PHE A 46 7.96 19.83 -10.21
N TYR A 47 8.70 20.94 -10.35
CA TYR A 47 9.72 21.33 -9.40
C TYR A 47 9.31 22.68 -8.77
N PRO A 48 9.12 22.77 -7.43
CA PRO A 48 8.58 23.98 -6.80
C PRO A 48 9.38 25.27 -7.12
N GLU A 49 10.70 25.17 -7.21
CA GLU A 49 11.58 26.29 -7.57
C GLU A 49 11.29 26.77 -8.99
N ALA A 50 11.06 25.85 -9.93
CA ALA A 50 10.75 26.19 -11.32
C ALA A 50 9.38 26.87 -11.49
N GLN A 51 8.53 26.85 -10.45
CA GLN A 51 7.21 27.49 -10.43
C GLN A 51 7.19 28.79 -9.62
N ASP A 52 8.34 29.29 -9.14
CA ASP A 52 8.46 30.45 -8.26
C ASP A 52 7.80 30.29 -6.88
N TRP A 53 7.57 29.04 -6.44
CA TRP A 53 6.82 28.77 -5.22
C TRP A 53 7.71 28.70 -3.97
N SER A 54 8.97 28.26 -4.13
CA SER A 54 10.07 28.46 -3.16
C SER A 54 11.37 27.84 -3.70
N GLU A 55 12.51 28.46 -3.42
CA GLU A 55 13.85 27.87 -3.66
C GLU A 55 14.22 26.78 -2.64
N GLN A 56 13.43 26.63 -1.57
CA GLN A 56 13.75 25.74 -0.44
C GLN A 56 12.67 24.68 -0.19
N ALA A 57 11.71 24.55 -1.10
CA ALA A 57 10.67 23.53 -0.96
C ALA A 57 11.24 22.13 -1.22
N TYR A 58 10.84 21.17 -0.38
CA TYR A 58 11.18 19.77 -0.58
C TYR A 58 9.97 18.87 -0.39
N LEU A 59 9.95 17.76 -1.12
CA LEU A 59 8.90 16.76 -1.04
C LEU A 59 8.90 16.11 0.37
N GLU A 60 7.76 16.22 1.06
CA GLU A 60 7.51 15.71 2.42
C GLU A 60 6.78 14.37 2.40
N SER A 61 5.74 14.26 1.56
CA SER A 61 4.97 13.03 1.42
C SER A 61 4.26 12.92 0.08
N VAL A 62 3.91 11.69 -0.29
CA VAL A 62 3.06 11.37 -1.44
C VAL A 62 1.90 10.51 -0.94
N SER A 63 0.69 10.78 -1.41
CA SER A 63 -0.48 9.94 -1.15
C SER A 63 -1.29 9.73 -2.43
N TYR A 64 -1.36 8.48 -2.89
CA TYR A 64 -2.29 8.06 -3.93
C TYR A 64 -3.52 7.45 -3.30
N ILE A 65 -4.68 8.00 -3.62
CA ILE A 65 -5.96 7.44 -3.22
C ILE A 65 -6.46 6.53 -4.33
N LEU A 66 -6.69 5.27 -3.99
CA LEU A 66 -6.97 4.20 -4.92
C LEU A 66 -8.37 3.64 -4.66
N ASN A 67 -9.16 3.54 -5.73
CA ASN A 67 -10.49 2.90 -5.68
C ASN A 67 -11.46 3.51 -4.65
N VAL A 68 -11.46 4.85 -4.53
CA VAL A 68 -12.54 5.62 -3.89
C VAL A 68 -13.38 6.27 -4.98
N ASP A 69 -14.67 6.49 -4.72
CA ASP A 69 -15.48 7.42 -5.49
C ASP A 69 -14.76 8.79 -5.63
N SER A 70 -15.02 9.49 -6.74
CA SER A 70 -14.31 10.66 -7.29
C SER A 70 -14.13 11.90 -6.40
N THR A 71 -14.42 11.83 -5.10
CA THR A 71 -14.38 12.98 -4.17
C THR A 71 -13.06 13.13 -3.43
N THR A 72 -12.23 12.08 -3.37
CA THR A 72 -10.96 12.09 -2.63
C THR A 72 -9.81 12.11 -3.62
N ASN A 73 -8.93 13.11 -3.51
CA ASN A 73 -7.85 13.30 -4.48
C ASN A 73 -6.51 12.76 -3.97
N SER A 74 -5.68 12.31 -4.90
CA SER A 74 -4.27 12.01 -4.67
C SER A 74 -3.47 13.32 -4.58
N TYR A 75 -2.38 13.33 -3.82
CA TYR A 75 -1.55 14.54 -3.62
C TYR A 75 -0.06 14.26 -3.39
N MET A 76 0.76 15.27 -3.69
CA MET A 76 2.12 15.43 -3.18
C MET A 76 2.17 16.62 -2.22
N SER A 77 2.81 16.43 -1.05
CA SER A 77 3.00 17.46 -0.01
C SER A 77 4.43 17.94 -0.03
N PHE A 78 4.64 19.26 -0.04
CA PHE A 78 5.96 19.87 0.02
C PHE A 78 6.05 20.82 1.21
N LEU A 79 7.15 20.73 1.96
CA LEU A 79 7.45 21.67 3.02
C LEU A 79 8.35 22.78 2.52
N THR A 80 8.05 24.02 2.89
CA THR A 80 8.88 25.19 2.58
C THR A 80 8.77 26.25 3.68
N PRO A 81 9.87 26.86 4.13
CA PRO A 81 9.80 27.91 5.15
C PRO A 81 9.23 29.24 4.63
N THR A 82 9.06 29.41 3.32
CA THR A 82 8.70 30.70 2.70
C THR A 82 7.20 30.87 2.45
N LEU A 83 6.39 29.82 2.60
CA LEU A 83 4.94 29.92 2.50
C LEU A 83 4.30 30.17 3.87
N PRO A 84 3.15 30.89 3.94
CA PRO A 84 2.36 30.96 5.15
C PRO A 84 2.02 29.55 5.66
N ASN A 85 2.54 29.21 6.86
CA ASN A 85 2.37 27.91 7.54
C ASN A 85 3.15 26.72 6.96
N GLY A 86 3.95 26.96 5.93
CA GLY A 86 5.06 26.09 5.58
C GLY A 86 4.77 24.83 4.74
N ASN A 87 3.56 24.70 4.19
CA ASN A 87 3.16 23.53 3.39
C ASN A 87 2.51 23.93 2.06
N LEU A 88 2.76 23.11 1.05
CA LEU A 88 2.26 23.20 -0.30
C LEU A 88 1.72 21.84 -0.76
N LEU A 89 0.44 21.78 -1.12
CA LEU A 89 -0.15 20.57 -1.68
C LEU A 89 -0.33 20.69 -3.19
N LEU A 90 0.02 19.61 -3.88
CA LEU A 90 -0.25 19.42 -5.30
C LEU A 90 -1.23 18.28 -5.43
N LYS A 91 -2.46 18.61 -5.81
CA LYS A 91 -3.46 17.63 -6.17
C LYS A 91 -3.07 16.99 -7.51
N ILE A 92 -3.07 15.66 -7.57
CA ILE A 92 -2.79 14.87 -8.77
C ILE A 92 -4.13 14.46 -9.38
N ASN A 93 -4.41 14.91 -10.60
CA ASN A 93 -5.61 14.54 -11.33
C ASN A 93 -5.45 13.19 -12.04
N ASP A 94 -6.57 12.59 -12.47
CA ASP A 94 -6.59 11.29 -13.16
C ASP A 94 -5.82 11.29 -14.49
N ASP A 95 -5.68 12.45 -15.12
CA ASP A 95 -4.91 12.65 -16.35
C ASP A 95 -3.42 12.97 -16.10
N GLY A 96 -3.01 13.02 -14.83
CA GLY A 96 -1.64 13.29 -14.39
C GLY A 96 -1.31 14.77 -14.30
N SER A 97 -2.24 15.66 -14.70
CA SER A 97 -2.09 17.08 -14.44
C SER A 97 -2.18 17.38 -12.95
N PHE A 98 -1.73 18.57 -12.56
CA PHE A 98 -1.76 19.00 -11.18
C PHE A 98 -2.51 20.30 -10.97
N GLU A 99 -3.20 20.35 -9.82
CA GLU A 99 -3.74 21.59 -9.27
C GLU A 99 -3.00 21.89 -7.98
N ALA A 100 -2.35 23.05 -7.96
CA ALA A 100 -1.42 23.39 -6.92
C ALA A 100 -2.12 24.38 -5.95
N THR A 101 -2.17 24.05 -4.66
CA THR A 101 -2.88 24.83 -3.65
C THR A 101 -1.99 25.04 -2.42
N PRO A 102 -1.60 26.28 -2.10
CA PRO A 102 -0.98 26.58 -0.80
C PRO A 102 -1.98 26.24 0.31
N MET A 103 -1.58 25.42 1.28
CA MET A 103 -2.45 25.01 2.38
C MET A 103 -1.94 25.52 3.72
N GLY A 104 -2.80 26.28 4.39
CA GLY A 104 -2.54 26.82 5.73
C GLY A 104 -2.91 25.83 6.85
N VAL A 105 -2.42 24.59 6.81
CA VAL A 105 -2.60 23.67 7.94
C VAL A 105 -1.41 23.84 8.87
N GLU A 106 -1.66 24.15 10.14
CA GLU A 106 -0.64 24.19 11.19
C GLU A 106 0.02 22.81 11.31
N LYS A 107 1.19 22.62 10.68
CA LYS A 107 2.15 21.60 11.10
C LYS A 107 3.30 22.31 11.80
N SER A 108 3.70 21.79 12.96
CA SER A 108 5.01 22.11 13.51
C SER A 108 6.05 21.72 12.47
N PHE A 109 6.87 22.68 12.03
CA PHE A 109 7.96 22.42 11.09
C PHE A 109 8.96 21.47 11.77
N SER A 110 8.82 20.17 11.51
CA SER A 110 9.81 19.17 11.91
C SER A 110 10.75 19.01 10.72
N PRO A 111 12.06 19.24 10.88
CA PRO A 111 13.01 19.11 9.77
C PRO A 111 13.12 17.63 9.40
N THR A 112 12.35 17.19 8.41
CA THR A 112 12.55 15.89 7.76
C THR A 112 13.46 16.07 6.55
N PRO A 113 14.36 15.12 6.27
CA PRO A 113 15.13 15.14 5.03
C PRO A 113 14.21 15.11 3.80
N PRO A 114 14.59 15.76 2.67
CA PRO A 114 13.84 15.67 1.42
C PRO A 114 13.63 14.22 0.95
N LEU A 115 12.39 13.82 0.68
CA LEU A 115 12.07 12.47 0.22
C LEU A 115 12.76 12.08 -1.09
N ILE A 116 12.96 13.04 -1.99
CA ILE A 116 13.56 12.81 -3.31
C ILE A 116 14.95 12.14 -3.22
N ASN A 117 15.66 12.31 -2.11
CA ASN A 117 16.97 11.72 -1.89
C ASN A 117 16.91 10.20 -1.64
N PHE A 118 15.72 9.63 -1.44
CA PHE A 118 15.51 8.25 -1.00
C PHE A 118 14.59 7.45 -1.93
N ILE A 119 14.15 8.01 -3.07
CA ILE A 119 13.28 7.30 -4.01
C ILE A 119 14.14 6.33 -4.84
N GLU A 120 14.44 5.17 -4.26
CA GLU A 120 15.04 4.04 -5.00
C GLU A 120 13.98 3.23 -5.74
N ILE A 121 12.81 3.06 -5.13
CA ILE A 121 11.63 2.42 -5.72
C ILE A 121 10.56 3.47 -5.97
N ASP A 122 10.20 3.64 -7.23
CA ASP A 122 9.15 4.57 -7.63
C ASP A 122 7.75 4.01 -7.34
N SER A 123 6.75 4.89 -7.33
CA SER A 123 5.36 4.59 -6.95
C SER A 123 4.77 3.38 -7.69
N ASN A 124 4.99 3.27 -9.01
CA ASN A 124 4.47 2.17 -9.82
C ASN A 124 5.07 0.82 -9.41
N GLU A 125 6.35 0.80 -9.09
CA GLU A 125 7.05 -0.42 -8.68
C GLU A 125 6.66 -0.81 -7.25
N ALA A 126 6.58 0.14 -6.33
CA ALA A 126 6.10 -0.10 -4.97
C ALA A 126 4.67 -0.69 -4.99
N LEU A 127 3.76 -0.08 -5.76
CA LEU A 127 2.40 -0.58 -5.91
C LEU A 127 2.37 -2.01 -6.44
N LYS A 128 3.21 -2.32 -7.43
CA LYS A 128 3.32 -3.66 -7.99
C LYS A 128 3.80 -4.67 -6.94
N ILE A 129 4.82 -4.33 -6.15
CA ILE A 129 5.35 -5.19 -5.08
C ILE A 129 4.25 -5.53 -4.07
N PHE A 130 3.47 -4.53 -3.62
CA PHE A 130 2.32 -4.78 -2.75
C PHE A 130 1.29 -5.70 -3.41
N TYR A 131 0.94 -5.46 -4.66
CA TYR A 131 -0.03 -6.31 -5.38
C TYR A 131 0.51 -7.72 -5.66
N ASP A 132 1.82 -7.92 -5.68
CA ASP A 132 2.42 -9.25 -5.83
C ASP A 132 2.48 -10.04 -4.52
N ASN A 133 2.27 -9.38 -3.37
CA ASN A 133 2.24 -10.02 -2.06
C ASN A 133 0.89 -10.71 -1.75
N GLU A 134 0.94 -11.98 -1.35
CA GLU A 134 -0.26 -12.79 -1.05
C GLU A 134 -1.06 -12.33 0.17
N LEU A 135 -0.41 -11.73 1.19
CA LEU A 135 -1.11 -11.16 2.35
C LEU A 135 -1.92 -9.94 1.93
N VAL A 136 -1.32 -9.05 1.14
CA VAL A 136 -1.98 -7.87 0.59
C VAL A 136 -3.15 -8.26 -0.32
N GLN A 137 -2.98 -9.24 -1.20
CA GLN A 137 -4.04 -9.74 -2.09
C GLN A 137 -5.28 -10.25 -1.34
N LYS A 138 -5.12 -10.80 -0.13
CA LYS A 138 -6.25 -11.19 0.73
C LYS A 138 -7.00 -9.97 1.28
N GLY A 139 -6.28 -8.89 1.60
CA GLY A 139 -6.86 -7.64 2.07
C GLY A 139 -7.58 -6.87 0.98
N LEU A 140 -6.95 -6.70 -0.20
CA LEU A 140 -7.49 -5.93 -1.33
C LEU A 140 -8.87 -6.39 -1.78
N ARG A 141 -9.13 -7.71 -1.76
CA ARG A 141 -10.42 -8.30 -2.16
C ARG A 141 -11.55 -8.03 -1.17
N LYS A 142 -11.22 -7.64 0.06
CA LYS A 142 -12.18 -7.48 1.15
C LYS A 142 -12.46 -6.02 1.48
N TYR A 143 -11.48 -5.14 1.30
CA TYR A 143 -11.50 -3.81 1.91
C TYR A 143 -11.08 -2.67 0.95
N PRO A 144 -11.90 -2.34 -0.07
CA PRO A 144 -11.82 -1.03 -0.71
C PRO A 144 -12.47 0.05 0.18
N PRO A 145 -11.95 1.28 0.23
CA PRO A 145 -10.86 1.83 -0.60
C PRO A 145 -9.44 1.63 -0.03
N TYR A 146 -8.42 2.03 -0.80
CA TYR A 146 -7.01 1.92 -0.41
C TYR A 146 -6.22 3.22 -0.64
N SER A 147 -5.10 3.40 0.05
CA SER A 147 -4.14 4.46 -0.25
C SER A 147 -2.71 3.95 -0.26
N LEU A 148 -1.93 4.38 -1.25
CA LEU A 148 -0.48 4.17 -1.30
C LEU A 148 0.21 5.46 -0.85
N ASN A 149 1.06 5.38 0.17
CA ASN A 149 1.70 6.54 0.79
C ASN A 149 3.22 6.38 0.79
N PHE A 150 3.96 7.46 0.61
CA PHE A 150 5.41 7.51 0.81
C PHE A 150 5.73 8.65 1.76
N GLU A 151 6.20 8.31 2.96
CA GLU A 151 6.45 9.27 4.03
C GLU A 151 7.41 8.69 5.09
N PHE A 152 7.91 9.56 5.96
CA PHE A 152 8.53 9.12 7.21
C PHE A 152 7.44 8.77 8.22
N LEU A 153 7.50 7.58 8.84
CA LEU A 153 6.49 7.16 9.83
C LEU A 153 6.50 8.02 11.10
N SER A 154 7.65 8.60 11.45
CA SER A 154 7.82 9.50 12.57
C SER A 154 9.00 10.43 12.32
N SER A 155 9.15 11.48 13.14
CA SER A 155 10.30 12.37 13.10
C SER A 155 11.62 11.71 13.54
N SER A 156 11.59 10.49 14.09
CA SER A 156 12.80 9.73 14.44
C SER A 156 13.27 8.80 13.31
N CYS A 157 12.44 8.58 12.28
CA CYS A 157 12.81 7.77 11.13
C CYS A 157 13.85 8.43 10.24
N THR A 158 14.87 7.64 9.86
CA THR A 158 15.98 8.06 8.99
C THR A 158 15.77 7.70 7.53
N LEU A 159 14.88 6.74 7.24
CA LEU A 159 14.44 6.38 5.90
C LEU A 159 12.92 6.52 5.78
N PRO A 160 12.41 7.08 4.67
CA PRO A 160 10.98 7.04 4.38
C PRO A 160 10.56 5.66 3.90
N ILE A 161 9.26 5.39 3.97
CA ILE A 161 8.72 4.07 3.65
C ILE A 161 7.50 4.17 2.75
N TRP A 162 7.37 3.21 1.84
CA TRP A 162 6.12 3.00 1.12
C TRP A 162 5.15 2.22 2.02
N GLY A 163 3.93 2.73 2.15
CA GLY A 163 2.84 2.09 2.89
C GLY A 163 1.58 1.94 2.05
N LEU A 164 0.91 0.80 2.16
CA LEU A 164 -0.41 0.56 1.58
C LEU A 164 -1.44 0.41 2.71
N SER A 165 -2.39 1.34 2.76
CA SER A 165 -3.48 1.34 3.73
C SER A 165 -4.75 0.82 3.07
N LEU A 166 -5.42 -0.15 3.68
CA LEU A 166 -6.73 -0.64 3.28
C LEU A 166 -7.76 -0.19 4.33
N TYR A 167 -8.75 0.59 3.92
CA TYR A 167 -9.74 1.16 4.82
C TYR A 167 -10.96 0.23 4.95
N PHE A 168 -11.48 0.09 6.17
CA PHE A 168 -12.70 -0.68 6.42
C PHE A 168 -13.93 0.24 6.35
N PRO A 169 -14.84 0.08 5.36
CA PRO A 169 -16.05 0.89 5.32
C PRO A 169 -16.89 0.71 6.59
N GLY A 170 -17.19 1.81 7.29
CA GLY A 170 -18.09 1.80 8.45
C GLY A 170 -17.53 1.19 9.73
N ILE A 171 -16.24 0.81 9.77
CA ILE A 171 -15.57 0.28 10.96
C ILE A 171 -14.34 1.15 11.26
N PRO A 172 -14.14 1.61 12.51
CA PRO A 172 -12.91 2.28 12.91
C PRO A 172 -11.73 1.33 12.75
N GLY A 173 -10.81 1.67 11.86
CA GLY A 173 -9.57 0.93 11.65
C GLY A 173 -9.13 0.97 10.19
N SER A 174 -7.91 0.52 9.97
CA SER A 174 -7.30 0.32 8.66
C SER A 174 -6.25 -0.78 8.78
N LEU A 175 -6.16 -1.62 7.76
CA LEU A 175 -5.09 -2.59 7.63
C LEU A 175 -3.95 -1.90 6.90
N HIS A 176 -2.78 -1.79 7.53
CA HIS A 176 -1.63 -1.17 6.91
C HIS A 176 -0.56 -2.21 6.63
N PHE A 177 0.03 -2.09 5.44
CA PHE A 177 1.21 -2.84 5.04
C PHE A 177 2.34 -1.85 4.75
N TYR A 178 3.56 -2.20 5.10
CA TYR A 178 4.75 -1.42 4.76
C TYR A 178 5.70 -2.25 3.91
N LEU A 179 6.36 -1.59 2.96
CA LEU A 179 7.45 -2.15 2.18
C LEU A 179 8.76 -1.70 2.80
N ASN A 180 9.49 -2.63 3.41
CA ASN A 180 10.77 -2.32 4.03
C ASN A 180 11.76 -1.78 2.98
N PRO A 181 12.32 -0.56 3.16
CA PRO A 181 13.21 0.06 2.18
C PRO A 181 14.60 -0.62 2.08
N ILE A 182 14.96 -1.49 3.03
CA ILE A 182 16.24 -2.21 3.08
C ILE A 182 16.07 -3.62 2.50
N THR A 183 15.07 -4.37 2.98
CA THR A 183 14.91 -5.80 2.64
C THR A 183 13.95 -6.04 1.48
N MET A 184 13.16 -5.03 1.09
CA MET A 184 12.10 -5.15 0.09
C MET A 184 10.97 -6.12 0.48
N GLU A 185 10.89 -6.50 1.75
CA GLU A 185 9.81 -7.33 2.26
C GLU A 185 8.58 -6.49 2.61
N VAL A 186 7.40 -7.04 2.31
CA VAL A 186 6.11 -6.44 2.69
C VAL A 186 5.65 -7.04 4.00
N MET A 187 5.44 -6.19 5.00
CA MET A 187 5.02 -6.57 6.35
C MET A 187 3.71 -5.89 6.74
N GLU A 188 2.90 -6.54 7.56
CA GLU A 188 1.75 -5.90 8.20
C GLU A 188 2.21 -4.92 9.29
N ASN A 189 1.40 -3.90 9.57
CA ASN A 189 1.71 -2.82 10.51
C ASN A 189 2.34 -3.30 11.82
N GLN A 190 1.65 -4.20 12.52
CA GLN A 190 2.10 -4.65 13.83
C GLN A 190 3.44 -5.40 13.74
N ASP A 191 3.56 -6.32 12.80
CA ASP A 191 4.80 -7.08 12.57
C ASP A 191 5.96 -6.15 12.22
N PHE A 192 5.71 -5.09 11.45
CA PHE A 192 6.75 -4.11 11.11
C PHE A 192 7.25 -3.35 12.33
N TYR A 193 6.37 -2.81 13.18
CA TYR A 193 6.76 -2.08 14.39
C TYR A 193 7.47 -2.96 15.43
N GLU A 194 7.22 -4.27 15.43
CA GLU A 194 7.88 -5.25 16.30
C GLU A 194 9.19 -5.81 15.71
N SER A 195 9.51 -5.50 14.45
CA SER A 195 10.69 -6.03 13.75
C SER A 195 11.99 -5.31 14.13
N SER A 196 13.12 -6.01 13.97
CA SER A 196 14.45 -5.37 14.08
C SER A 196 14.68 -4.30 13.02
N ASP A 197 13.95 -4.36 11.90
CA ASP A 197 14.09 -3.43 10.80
C ASP A 197 13.53 -2.05 11.16
N TYR A 198 12.45 -2.00 11.93
CA TYR A 198 11.90 -0.73 12.43
C TYR A 198 12.91 0.00 13.32
N THR A 199 13.56 -0.70 14.26
CA THR A 199 14.61 -0.10 15.10
C THR A 199 15.76 0.45 14.24
N LEU A 200 16.19 -0.27 13.20
CA LEU A 200 17.22 0.20 12.27
C LEU A 200 16.81 1.47 11.51
N ILE A 201 15.53 1.59 11.16
CA ILE A 201 15.01 2.73 10.41
C ILE A 201 14.73 3.93 11.32
N CYS A 202 14.18 3.72 12.51
CA CYS A 202 13.53 4.77 13.32
C CYS A 202 14.03 4.99 14.74
N GLU A 203 14.96 4.18 15.26
CA GLU A 203 15.37 4.25 16.67
C GLU A 203 16.88 4.33 16.89
N ASN A 204 17.65 4.70 15.85
CA ASN A 204 19.12 4.89 15.94
C ASN A 204 19.52 6.23 16.56
#